data_AF-A0A0W7TL93-F1
#
_entry.id   AF-A0A0W7TL93-F1
#
_cell.length_a   1.000
_cell.length_b   1.000
_cell.length_c   1.000
_cell.angle_alpha   90.00
_cell.angle_beta   90.00
_cell.angle_gamma   90.00
#
_symmetry.space_group_name_H-M   'P 1'
#
loop_
_entity.id
_entity.type
_entity.pdbx_description
1 polymer ?
#
loop_
_entity_poly.entity_id
_entity_poly.type
_entity_poly.pdbx_seq_one_letter_code
_entity_poly.pdbx_strand_id
1 'polypeptide(L)'
;MEENILRVISPLAAEFVPDGWSGEDEIQNLDGRGMMPYREQIEQAAAEQAVDLLAYYDGPDEVRENLVSIIPSVAVQDGKLCGCTAITYRQDLSEHQWNALFRDIAGQYSDGWGEGFEQRDIEVDGGILNVHFWQPDGFEMVPIAVSSAEQTVPERPRMELAGHDGNIFAILGRAAKLLRENGQNAASVEMRRRVTHCDNYYKALGIISEYVETELSVPRDLPPDPARRKKEKQHGGEVR
;
A
#
# COMPACT_ATOMS: atom_id res chain seq x y z
N MET A 1 -7.66 -22.68 13.63
CA MET A 1 -8.78 -21.75 13.91
C MET A 1 -8.77 -20.75 12.78
N GLU A 2 -9.93 -20.37 12.27
CA GLU A 2 -10.02 -19.36 11.20
C GLU A 2 -9.75 -17.98 11.85
N GLU A 3 -8.86 -17.21 11.24
CA GLU A 3 -8.49 -15.86 11.71
C GLU A 3 -9.24 -14.84 10.86
N ASN A 4 -9.83 -13.85 11.52
CA ASN A 4 -10.52 -12.74 10.88
C ASN A 4 -9.58 -11.54 10.80
N ILE A 5 -9.77 -10.71 9.77
CA ILE A 5 -9.06 -9.44 9.62
C ILE A 5 -10.03 -8.28 9.52
N LEU A 6 -9.81 -7.26 10.34
CA LEU A 6 -10.44 -5.95 10.22
C LEU A 6 -9.39 -4.95 9.78
N ARG A 7 -9.65 -4.20 8.71
CA ARG A 7 -8.82 -3.04 8.37
C ARG A 7 -9.53 -1.79 8.85
N VAL A 8 -8.75 -0.88 9.41
CA VAL A 8 -9.26 0.38 9.96
C VAL A 8 -8.48 1.50 9.32
N ILE A 9 -9.21 2.45 8.74
CA ILE A 9 -8.63 3.62 8.09
C ILE A 9 -8.67 4.79 9.05
N SER A 10 -7.57 5.54 9.11
CA SER A 10 -7.47 6.76 9.90
C SER A 10 -6.88 7.90 9.07
N PRO A 11 -7.13 9.16 9.44
CA PRO A 11 -6.41 10.30 8.88
C PRO A 11 -4.90 10.12 8.98
N LEU A 12 -4.18 10.76 8.04
CA LEU A 12 -2.74 10.86 8.02
C LEU A 12 -2.40 12.31 7.66
N ALA A 13 -1.39 12.87 8.29
CA ALA A 13 -0.81 14.15 7.90
C ALA A 13 0.71 14.07 7.86
N ALA A 14 1.34 15.09 7.28
CA ALA A 14 2.78 15.22 7.36
C ALA A 14 3.24 16.67 7.39
N GLU A 15 4.43 16.89 7.93
CA GLU A 15 5.18 18.12 7.78
C GLU A 15 6.32 17.91 6.79
N PHE A 16 6.41 18.78 5.78
CA PHE A 16 7.52 18.82 4.83
C PHE A 16 8.48 19.95 5.19
N VAL A 17 9.73 19.60 5.44
CA VAL A 17 10.82 20.52 5.75
C VAL A 17 11.76 20.58 4.55
N PRO A 18 11.86 21.70 3.82
CA PRO A 18 12.70 21.80 2.64
C PRO A 18 14.21 21.79 2.95
N ASP A 19 15.03 21.35 2.00
CA ASP A 19 16.48 21.44 2.10
C ASP A 19 16.96 22.89 2.24
N GLY A 20 17.97 23.11 3.10
CA GLY A 20 18.51 24.45 3.34
C GLY A 20 17.60 25.35 4.17
N TRP A 21 16.63 24.75 4.88
CA TRP A 21 15.69 25.38 5.80
C TRP A 21 16.32 26.46 6.68
N SER A 22 15.73 27.66 6.64
CA SER A 22 16.21 28.83 7.38
C SER A 22 15.28 29.30 8.52
N GLY A 23 14.09 28.69 8.66
CA GLY A 23 13.14 28.99 9.74
C GLY A 23 11.74 28.37 9.57
N GLU A 24 10.97 28.27 10.66
CA GLU A 24 9.70 27.53 10.75
C GLU A 24 8.63 27.91 9.71
N ASP A 25 8.66 29.14 9.18
CA ASP A 25 7.71 29.63 8.17
C ASP A 25 7.75 28.88 6.84
N GLU A 26 8.82 28.11 6.57
CA GLU A 26 8.98 27.33 5.34
C GLU A 26 8.46 25.87 5.46
N ILE A 27 8.03 25.45 6.66
CA ILE A 27 7.49 24.11 6.91
C ILE A 27 6.08 24.01 6.32
N GLN A 28 5.85 23.02 5.46
CA GLN A 28 4.57 22.82 4.78
C GLN A 28 3.79 21.66 5.42
N ASN A 29 2.58 21.96 5.89
CA ASN A 29 1.65 20.93 6.35
C ASN A 29 0.94 20.28 5.16
N LEU A 30 0.98 18.95 5.09
CA LEU A 30 0.40 18.13 4.05
C LEU A 30 -0.71 17.26 4.62
N ASP A 31 -1.88 17.29 3.96
CA ASP A 31 -2.95 16.33 4.21
C ASP A 31 -2.73 15.04 3.38
N GLY A 32 -3.62 14.07 3.53
CA GLY A 32 -3.57 12.82 2.76
C GLY A 32 -3.47 13.00 1.24
N ARG A 33 -4.00 14.08 0.66
CA ARG A 33 -3.86 14.36 -0.78
C ARG A 33 -2.49 14.96 -1.09
N GLY A 34 -2.03 15.88 -0.25
CA GLY A 34 -0.72 16.52 -0.35
C GLY A 34 0.44 15.53 -0.27
N MET A 35 0.26 14.40 0.44
CA MET A 35 1.26 13.33 0.55
C MET A 35 1.33 12.38 -0.66
N MET A 36 0.35 12.39 -1.56
CA MET A 36 0.30 11.45 -2.70
C MET A 36 1.56 11.42 -3.59
N PRO A 37 2.27 12.55 -3.86
CA PRO A 37 3.53 12.55 -4.59
C PRO A 37 4.65 11.74 -3.92
N TYR A 38 4.58 11.56 -2.60
CA TYR A 38 5.58 10.89 -1.77
C TYR A 38 5.13 9.50 -1.31
N ARG A 39 4.03 8.97 -1.88
CA ARG A 39 3.38 7.74 -1.40
C ARG A 39 4.33 6.55 -1.33
N GLU A 40 5.24 6.40 -2.30
CA GLU A 40 6.12 5.23 -2.37
C GLU A 40 7.14 5.25 -1.22
N GLN A 41 7.68 6.41 -0.90
CA GLN A 41 8.59 6.62 0.23
C GLN A 41 7.87 6.40 1.56
N ILE A 42 6.64 6.92 1.69
CA ILE A 42 5.84 6.76 2.91
C ILE A 42 5.42 5.30 3.10
N GLU A 43 4.98 4.62 2.02
CA GLU A 43 4.65 3.18 2.04
C GLU A 43 5.87 2.33 2.45
N GLN A 44 7.04 2.63 1.88
CA GLN A 44 8.28 1.94 2.23
C GLN A 44 8.66 2.19 3.69
N ALA A 45 8.69 3.44 4.14
CA ALA A 45 9.03 3.79 5.52
C ALA A 45 8.06 3.17 6.53
N ALA A 46 6.76 3.16 6.22
CA ALA A 46 5.76 2.51 7.06
C ALA A 46 5.96 0.99 7.14
N ALA A 47 6.31 0.34 6.03
CA ALA A 47 6.56 -1.10 6.00
C ALA A 47 7.85 -1.49 6.73
N GLU A 48 8.94 -0.73 6.56
CA GLU A 48 10.23 -1.00 7.21
C GLU A 48 10.18 -0.82 8.74
N GLN A 49 9.29 0.04 9.20
CA GLN A 49 9.11 0.32 10.63
C GLN A 49 7.85 -0.32 11.22
N ALA A 50 7.15 -1.16 10.46
CA ALA A 50 5.94 -1.81 10.95
C ALA A 50 6.26 -2.69 12.16
N VAL A 51 5.70 -2.33 13.31
CA VAL A 51 5.78 -3.09 14.56
C VAL A 51 4.40 -3.62 14.89
N ASP A 52 4.33 -4.85 15.39
CA ASP A 52 3.08 -5.39 15.90
C ASP A 52 2.73 -4.74 17.23
N LEU A 53 1.69 -3.92 17.23
CA LEU A 53 1.25 -3.24 18.43
C LEU A 53 0.64 -4.12 19.47
N LEU A 54 0.28 -5.36 19.15
CA LEU A 54 -0.20 -6.29 20.15
C LEU A 54 0.82 -6.48 21.29
N ALA A 55 2.12 -6.25 21.02
CA ALA A 55 3.17 -6.25 22.04
C ALA A 55 3.02 -5.13 23.08
N TYR A 56 2.38 -4.02 22.72
CA TYR A 56 2.20 -2.82 23.54
C TYR A 56 0.76 -2.60 24.03
N TYR A 57 -0.18 -3.43 23.58
CA TYR A 57 -1.57 -3.38 24.01
C TYR A 57 -1.71 -3.54 25.53
N ASP A 58 -2.25 -2.51 26.20
CA ASP A 58 -2.46 -2.44 27.66
C ASP A 58 -3.95 -2.40 28.04
N GLY A 59 -4.83 -2.76 27.11
CA GLY A 59 -6.26 -2.90 27.38
C GLY A 59 -6.63 -4.23 28.07
N PRO A 60 -7.95 -4.52 28.23
CA PRO A 60 -8.42 -5.70 28.96
C PRO A 60 -7.91 -7.03 28.38
N ASP A 61 -7.53 -7.97 29.27
CA ASP A 61 -7.01 -9.30 28.91
C ASP A 61 -7.95 -10.08 27.98
N GLU A 62 -9.27 -9.98 28.20
CA GLU A 62 -10.28 -10.64 27.37
C GLU A 62 -10.25 -10.21 25.89
N VAL A 63 -9.80 -8.99 25.61
CA VAL A 63 -9.58 -8.50 24.24
C VAL A 63 -8.25 -9.02 23.74
N ARG A 64 -7.19 -8.91 24.55
CA ARG A 64 -5.83 -9.38 24.22
C ARG A 64 -5.82 -10.85 23.80
N GLU A 65 -6.54 -11.71 24.52
CA GLU A 65 -6.62 -13.15 24.24
C GLU A 65 -7.25 -13.47 22.87
N ASN A 66 -8.07 -12.57 22.33
CA ASN A 66 -8.70 -12.72 21.03
C ASN A 66 -7.87 -12.14 19.88
N LEU A 67 -6.90 -11.28 20.17
CA LEU A 67 -6.04 -10.66 19.18
C LEU A 67 -4.89 -11.58 18.75
N VAL A 68 -4.54 -11.48 17.47
CA VAL A 68 -3.42 -12.19 16.84
C VAL A 68 -2.35 -11.21 16.41
N SER A 69 -2.72 -10.06 15.85
CA SER A 69 -1.80 -8.98 15.50
C SER A 69 -2.52 -7.64 15.32
N ILE A 70 -1.79 -6.54 15.49
CA ILE A 70 -2.22 -5.17 15.21
C ILE A 70 -1.10 -4.49 14.39
N ILE A 71 -1.24 -4.47 13.07
CA ILE A 71 -0.18 -4.01 12.15
C ILE A 71 -0.59 -2.72 11.45
N PRO A 72 0.07 -1.59 11.73
CA PRO A 72 -0.09 -0.36 10.95
C PRO A 72 0.52 -0.46 9.58
N SER A 73 -0.02 0.35 8.71
CA SER A 73 0.47 0.59 7.36
C SER A 73 -0.17 1.88 6.87
N VAL A 74 0.07 2.22 5.61
CA VAL A 74 -0.68 3.25 4.90
C VAL A 74 -1.46 2.62 3.74
N ALA A 75 -2.54 3.25 3.34
CA ALA A 75 -3.32 2.85 2.17
C ALA A 75 -3.86 4.08 1.43
N VAL A 76 -4.09 3.94 0.13
CA VAL A 76 -4.76 4.97 -0.67
C VAL A 76 -6.27 4.75 -0.61
N GLN A 77 -7.01 5.73 -0.11
CA GLN A 77 -8.46 5.77 -0.14
C GLN A 77 -8.96 7.09 -0.74
N ASP A 78 -9.82 7.01 -1.75
CA ASP A 78 -10.42 8.17 -2.42
C ASP A 78 -9.40 9.22 -2.90
N GLY A 79 -8.24 8.73 -3.38
CA GLY A 79 -7.13 9.56 -3.87
C GLY A 79 -6.37 10.30 -2.77
N LYS A 80 -6.50 9.85 -1.52
CA LYS A 80 -5.74 10.33 -0.36
C LYS A 80 -4.93 9.19 0.22
N LEU A 81 -3.72 9.48 0.70
CA LEU A 81 -2.99 8.59 1.57
C LEU A 81 -3.59 8.67 2.98
N CYS A 82 -3.88 7.52 3.56
CA CYS A 82 -4.48 7.37 4.88
C CYS A 82 -3.69 6.36 5.71
N GLY A 83 -3.77 6.47 7.04
CA GLY A 83 -3.34 5.40 7.92
C GLY A 83 -4.25 4.19 7.74
N CYS A 84 -3.67 2.98 7.79
CA CYS A 84 -4.40 1.73 7.65
C CYS A 84 -3.86 0.71 8.65
N THR A 85 -4.65 0.33 9.64
CA THR A 85 -4.29 -0.70 10.60
C THR A 85 -5.03 -2.00 10.33
N ALA A 86 -4.27 -3.07 10.14
CA ALA A 86 -4.76 -4.43 10.02
C ALA A 86 -4.80 -5.09 11.41
N ILE A 87 -5.99 -5.46 11.85
CA ILE A 87 -6.23 -6.12 13.13
C ILE A 87 -6.64 -7.56 12.83
N THR A 88 -5.81 -8.52 13.22
CA THR A 88 -6.10 -9.95 13.08
C THR A 88 -6.62 -10.49 14.41
N TYR A 89 -7.74 -11.21 14.40
CA TYR A 89 -8.42 -11.67 15.61
C TYR A 89 -9.11 -13.03 15.41
N ARG A 90 -9.29 -13.79 16.50
CA ARG A 90 -9.83 -15.16 16.46
C ARG A 90 -11.35 -15.22 16.57
N GLN A 91 -11.93 -14.38 17.42
CA GLN A 91 -13.37 -14.34 17.67
C GLN A 91 -13.84 -12.90 17.69
N ASP A 92 -15.05 -12.68 17.20
CA ASP A 92 -15.59 -11.32 17.10
C ASP A 92 -15.71 -10.68 18.48
N LEU A 93 -15.36 -9.40 18.53
CA LEU A 93 -15.38 -8.61 19.75
C LEU A 93 -16.72 -7.87 19.85
N SER A 94 -17.18 -7.64 21.08
CA SER A 94 -18.31 -6.75 21.31
C SER A 94 -17.97 -5.30 20.92
N GLU A 95 -18.99 -4.47 20.68
CA GLU A 95 -18.80 -3.04 20.39
C GLU A 95 -17.96 -2.34 21.48
N HIS A 96 -18.16 -2.68 22.75
CA HIS A 96 -17.38 -2.12 23.86
C HIS A 96 -15.89 -2.48 23.76
N GLN A 97 -15.59 -3.72 23.39
CA GLN A 97 -14.23 -4.23 23.22
C GLN A 97 -13.55 -3.62 22.00
N TRP A 98 -14.26 -3.48 20.87
CA TRP A 98 -13.77 -2.75 19.70
C TRP A 98 -13.46 -1.29 20.03
N ASN A 99 -14.33 -0.62 20.78
CA ASN A 99 -14.11 0.76 21.22
C ASN A 99 -12.91 0.89 22.18
N ALA A 100 -12.70 -0.10 23.05
CA ALA A 100 -11.52 -0.13 23.92
C ALA A 100 -10.24 -0.29 23.11
N LEU A 101 -10.25 -1.20 22.12
CA LEU A 101 -9.12 -1.43 21.22
C LEU A 101 -8.80 -0.22 20.34
N PHE A 102 -9.79 0.44 19.74
CA PHE A 102 -9.54 1.65 18.93
C PHE A 102 -9.00 2.80 19.76
N ARG A 103 -9.44 2.93 21.02
CA ARG A 103 -8.89 3.93 21.95
C ARG A 103 -7.43 3.63 22.29
N ASP A 104 -7.09 2.35 22.51
CA ASP A 104 -5.70 1.92 22.75
C ASP A 104 -4.82 2.21 21.54
N ILE A 105 -5.25 1.82 20.33
CA ILE A 105 -4.53 2.12 19.08
C ILE A 105 -4.38 3.63 18.86
N ALA A 106 -5.41 4.43 19.14
CA ALA A 106 -5.33 5.89 19.06
C ALA A 106 -4.35 6.49 20.08
N GLY A 107 -4.25 5.90 21.28
CA GLY A 107 -3.23 6.25 22.27
C GLY A 107 -1.83 5.95 21.75
N GLN A 108 -1.62 4.75 21.21
CA GLN A 108 -0.34 4.37 20.61
C GLN A 108 0.02 5.24 19.40
N TYR A 109 -0.98 5.67 18.61
CA TYR A 109 -0.82 6.70 17.57
C TYR A 109 -0.28 8.00 18.17
N SER A 110 -0.97 8.54 19.18
CA SER A 110 -0.60 9.80 19.84
C SER A 110 0.78 9.79 20.48
N ASP A 111 1.26 8.62 20.91
CA ASP A 111 2.57 8.45 21.54
C ASP A 111 3.68 8.12 20.50
N GLY A 112 3.39 8.25 19.21
CA GLY A 112 4.35 8.04 18.13
C GLY A 112 4.76 6.58 17.93
N TRP A 113 3.86 5.63 18.22
CA TRP A 113 4.03 4.16 18.21
C TRP A 113 5.12 3.65 19.17
N GLY A 114 5.05 4.13 20.41
CA GLY A 114 5.96 3.72 21.48
C GLY A 114 7.32 4.42 21.42
N GLU A 115 7.29 5.76 21.27
CA GLU A 115 8.43 6.70 21.25
C GLU A 115 9.27 6.77 19.95
N GLY A 116 8.87 6.22 18.79
CA GLY A 116 9.83 6.06 17.69
C GLY A 116 9.39 6.13 16.22
N PHE A 117 8.11 6.05 15.86
CA PHE A 117 7.70 6.08 14.45
C PHE A 117 7.41 7.49 13.93
N GLU A 118 6.66 8.32 14.68
CA GLU A 118 6.35 9.71 14.27
C GLU A 118 7.55 10.67 14.32
N GLN A 119 8.73 10.17 14.72
CA GLN A 119 9.96 10.96 14.88
C GLN A 119 11.04 10.61 13.83
N ARG A 120 10.70 9.88 12.76
CA ARG A 120 11.67 9.53 11.72
C ARG A 120 11.45 10.30 10.43
N ASP A 121 12.44 11.12 10.15
CA ASP A 121 12.66 11.81 8.89
C ASP A 121 12.62 10.82 7.71
N ILE A 122 11.68 11.04 6.78
CA ILE A 122 11.66 10.37 5.48
C ILE A 122 12.32 11.32 4.49
N GLU A 123 13.54 10.98 4.03
CA GLU A 123 14.23 11.73 2.99
C GLU A 123 13.45 11.66 1.68
N VAL A 124 13.12 12.82 1.11
CA VAL A 124 12.46 12.95 -0.19
C VAL A 124 13.22 13.97 -1.04
N ASP A 125 12.84 14.08 -2.32
CA ASP A 125 13.46 15.08 -3.19
C ASP A 125 13.16 16.49 -2.67
N GLY A 126 14.21 17.24 -2.34
CA GLY A 126 14.13 18.63 -1.89
C GLY A 126 13.80 18.82 -0.41
N GLY A 127 13.82 17.77 0.42
CA GLY A 127 13.62 17.92 1.86
C GLY A 127 13.33 16.62 2.63
N ILE A 128 12.74 16.79 3.80
CA ILE A 128 12.40 15.74 4.75
C ILE A 128 10.89 15.77 5.01
N LEU A 129 10.27 14.59 5.11
CA LEU A 129 8.89 14.42 5.58
C LEU A 129 8.84 13.80 6.97
N ASN A 130 8.04 14.41 7.84
CA ASN A 130 7.62 13.85 9.12
C ASN A 130 6.15 13.45 9.01
N VAL A 131 5.86 12.15 9.08
CA VAL A 131 4.49 11.64 8.90
C VAL A 131 3.85 11.33 10.25
N HIS A 132 2.64 11.84 10.44
CA HIS A 132 1.84 11.72 11.66
C HIS A 132 0.60 10.91 11.39
N PHE A 133 0.44 9.83 12.14
CA PHE A 133 -0.76 9.01 12.09
C PHE A 133 -1.81 9.48 13.10
N TRP A 134 -1.41 10.19 14.16
CA TRP A 134 -2.35 10.84 15.05
C TRP A 134 -2.60 12.29 14.64
N GLN A 135 -3.80 12.79 14.92
CA GLN A 135 -4.16 14.21 14.76
C GLN A 135 -4.94 14.68 15.99
N PRO A 136 -4.67 15.88 16.55
CA PRO A 136 -5.37 16.36 17.73
C PRO A 136 -6.84 16.69 17.48
N ASP A 137 -7.17 17.09 16.26
CA ASP A 137 -8.51 17.51 15.87
C ASP A 137 -9.15 16.53 14.90
N GLY A 138 -10.33 16.01 15.25
CA GLY A 138 -11.16 15.22 14.34
C GLY A 138 -10.58 13.85 13.95
N PHE A 139 -9.71 13.28 14.78
CA PHE A 139 -9.20 11.93 14.56
C PHE A 139 -10.30 10.88 14.72
N GLU A 140 -10.61 10.20 13.63
CA GLU A 140 -11.62 9.14 13.59
C GLU A 140 -11.04 7.92 12.90
N MET A 141 -11.22 6.76 13.53
CA MET A 141 -10.86 5.46 12.97
C MET A 141 -12.11 4.81 12.38
N VAL A 142 -12.09 4.55 11.08
CA VAL A 142 -13.23 4.00 10.34
C VAL A 142 -12.92 2.56 9.94
N PRO A 143 -13.61 1.55 10.52
CA PRO A 143 -13.49 0.18 10.09
C PRO A 143 -13.98 0.04 8.65
N ILE A 144 -13.17 -0.57 7.79
CA ILE A 144 -13.56 -0.94 6.44
C ILE A 144 -13.81 -2.44 6.40
N ALA A 145 -14.98 -2.82 5.89
CA ALA A 145 -15.32 -4.22 5.69
C ALA A 145 -14.37 -4.80 4.63
N VAL A 146 -13.37 -5.54 5.09
CA VAL A 146 -12.53 -6.34 4.19
C VAL A 146 -13.38 -7.54 3.81
N SER A 147 -13.99 -7.50 2.63
CA SER A 147 -14.51 -8.76 2.06
C SER A 147 -13.32 -9.71 2.00
N SER A 148 -13.50 -10.98 2.39
CA SER A 148 -12.46 -12.01 2.49
C SER A 148 -11.70 -12.32 1.18
N ALA A 149 -11.80 -11.48 0.16
CA ALA A 149 -11.10 -11.53 -1.11
C ALA A 149 -9.79 -10.73 -1.13
N GLU A 150 -9.41 -10.06 -0.04
CA GLU A 150 -8.26 -9.16 -0.01
C GLU A 150 -7.20 -9.61 1.01
N GLN A 151 -6.72 -10.83 0.84
CA GLN A 151 -5.49 -11.30 1.45
C GLN A 151 -4.68 -12.10 0.41
N THR A 152 -3.38 -11.77 0.35
CA THR A 152 -2.36 -12.13 -0.65
C THR A 152 -2.43 -11.29 -1.92
N VAL A 153 -1.29 -10.67 -2.31
CA VAL A 153 -1.01 -10.44 -3.73
C VAL A 153 -1.31 -11.78 -4.39
N PRO A 154 -2.33 -11.90 -5.27
CA PRO A 154 -2.72 -13.20 -5.79
C PRO A 154 -1.48 -13.83 -6.41
N GLU A 155 -1.15 -15.06 -6.03
CA GLU A 155 -0.06 -15.79 -6.70
C GLU A 155 -0.31 -15.68 -8.20
N ARG A 156 0.63 -15.07 -8.93
CA ARG A 156 0.51 -14.90 -10.38
C ARG A 156 0.65 -16.29 -10.99
N PRO A 157 -0.42 -16.91 -11.50
CA PRO A 157 -0.32 -18.25 -12.02
C PRO A 157 0.60 -18.23 -13.25
N ARG A 158 1.41 -19.28 -13.38
CA ARG A 158 2.34 -19.42 -14.50
C ARG A 158 1.59 -19.69 -15.80
N MET A 159 1.96 -18.97 -16.85
CA MET A 159 1.37 -19.08 -18.17
C MET A 159 2.48 -19.09 -19.24
N GLU A 160 2.57 -20.18 -19.98
CA GLU A 160 3.50 -20.32 -21.09
C GLU A 160 3.08 -19.45 -22.28
N LEU A 161 4.06 -18.77 -22.88
CA LEU A 161 3.86 -17.98 -24.10
C LEU A 161 4.47 -18.66 -25.33
N ALA A 162 5.53 -19.45 -25.13
CA ALA A 162 6.15 -20.21 -26.21
C ALA A 162 5.20 -21.27 -26.78
N GLY A 163 5.25 -21.51 -28.10
CA GLY A 163 4.42 -22.54 -28.76
C GLY A 163 2.93 -22.16 -28.92
N HIS A 164 2.56 -20.93 -28.59
CA HIS A 164 1.18 -20.48 -28.57
C HIS A 164 0.94 -19.23 -29.43
N ASP A 165 -0.32 -18.96 -29.78
CA ASP A 165 -0.68 -17.74 -30.53
C ASP A 165 -0.28 -16.50 -29.74
N GLY A 166 0.54 -15.66 -30.39
CA GLY A 166 1.08 -14.40 -29.88
C GLY A 166 0.15 -13.21 -30.08
N ASN A 167 -1.02 -13.39 -30.68
CA ASN A 167 -2.02 -12.34 -30.75
C ASN A 167 -2.48 -11.93 -29.34
N ILE A 168 -2.49 -10.62 -29.04
CA ILE A 168 -2.76 -10.11 -27.70
C ILE A 168 -4.13 -10.52 -27.16
N PHE A 169 -5.14 -10.64 -28.03
CA PHE A 169 -6.48 -11.10 -27.64
C PHE A 169 -6.49 -12.59 -27.26
N ALA A 170 -5.66 -13.41 -27.91
CA ALA A 170 -5.49 -14.81 -27.56
C ALA A 170 -4.75 -14.96 -26.21
N ILE A 171 -3.69 -14.17 -26.00
CA ILE A 171 -2.96 -14.11 -24.72
C ILE A 171 -3.89 -13.66 -23.60
N LEU A 172 -4.64 -12.57 -23.82
CA LEU A 172 -5.63 -12.05 -22.86
C LEU A 172 -6.70 -13.10 -22.53
N GLY A 173 -7.19 -13.82 -23.54
CA GLY A 173 -8.17 -14.89 -23.37
C GLY A 173 -7.65 -16.02 -22.47
N ARG A 174 -6.41 -16.45 -22.69
CA ARG A 174 -5.74 -17.48 -21.87
C ARG A 174 -5.50 -16.99 -20.45
N ALA A 175 -4.90 -15.82 -20.27
CA ALA A 175 -4.61 -15.25 -18.96
C ALA A 175 -5.89 -15.11 -18.13
N ALA A 176 -6.95 -14.59 -18.74
CA ALA A 176 -8.21 -14.40 -18.04
C ALA A 176 -8.91 -15.72 -17.68
N LYS A 177 -8.75 -16.77 -18.51
CA LYS A 177 -9.24 -18.12 -18.19
C LYS A 177 -8.46 -18.69 -17.01
N LEU A 178 -7.12 -18.61 -17.06
CA LEU A 178 -6.23 -19.10 -16.01
C LEU A 178 -6.52 -18.44 -14.65
N LEU A 179 -6.72 -17.11 -14.62
CA LEU A 179 -7.09 -16.40 -13.40
C LEU A 179 -8.43 -16.89 -12.83
N ARG A 180 -9.42 -17.15 -13.68
CA ARG A 180 -10.73 -17.67 -13.24
C ARG A 180 -10.63 -19.09 -12.68
N GLU A 181 -9.80 -19.94 -13.30
CA GLU A 181 -9.52 -21.31 -12.82
C GLU A 181 -8.82 -21.31 -11.46
N ASN A 182 -8.03 -20.27 -11.16
CA ASN A 182 -7.38 -20.04 -9.86
C ASN A 182 -8.25 -19.25 -8.86
N GLY A 183 -9.55 -19.06 -9.13
CA GLY A 183 -10.46 -18.32 -8.24
C GLY A 183 -10.30 -16.80 -8.27
N GLN A 184 -9.38 -16.26 -9.08
CA GLN A 184 -9.05 -14.83 -9.19
C GLN A 184 -9.97 -14.10 -10.19
N ASN A 185 -11.29 -14.21 -9.97
CA ASN A 185 -12.29 -13.65 -10.89
C ASN A 185 -12.22 -12.12 -11.00
N ALA A 186 -12.01 -11.42 -9.89
CA ALA A 186 -11.87 -9.96 -9.86
C ALA A 186 -10.66 -9.48 -10.68
N ALA A 187 -9.49 -10.11 -10.46
CA ALA A 187 -8.26 -9.86 -11.23
C ALA A 187 -8.46 -10.09 -12.74
N SER A 188 -9.19 -11.15 -13.12
CA SER A 188 -9.53 -11.43 -14.52
C SER A 188 -10.34 -10.31 -15.18
N VAL A 189 -11.34 -9.77 -14.48
CA VAL A 189 -12.18 -8.66 -14.97
C VAL A 189 -11.38 -7.37 -15.08
N GLU A 190 -10.59 -7.05 -14.06
CA GLU A 190 -9.77 -5.84 -14.01
C GLU A 190 -8.69 -5.85 -15.10
N MET A 191 -7.92 -6.94 -15.24
CA MET A 191 -6.91 -7.12 -16.28
C MET A 191 -7.51 -6.92 -17.68
N ARG A 192 -8.67 -7.54 -17.96
CA ARG A 192 -9.37 -7.36 -19.24
C ARG A 192 -9.74 -5.92 -19.48
N ARG A 193 -10.25 -5.22 -18.47
CA ARG A 193 -10.59 -3.81 -18.57
C ARG A 193 -9.35 -2.98 -18.90
N ARG A 194 -8.24 -3.18 -18.19
CA ARG A 194 -6.98 -2.45 -18.38
C ARG A 194 -6.37 -2.69 -19.76
N VAL A 195 -6.35 -3.94 -20.24
CA VAL A 195 -5.85 -4.28 -21.58
C VAL A 195 -6.75 -3.70 -22.70
N THR A 196 -8.06 -3.64 -22.50
CA THR A 196 -8.98 -3.06 -23.50
C THR A 196 -8.77 -1.55 -23.68
N HIS A 197 -8.24 -0.87 -22.67
CA HIS A 197 -7.95 0.57 -22.69
C HIS A 197 -6.49 0.90 -23.02
N CYS A 198 -5.68 -0.08 -23.46
CA CYS A 198 -4.28 0.16 -23.79
C CYS A 198 -4.08 0.37 -25.31
N ASP A 199 -3.18 1.29 -25.66
CA ASP A 199 -3.02 1.74 -27.05
C ASP A 199 -2.05 0.88 -27.87
N ASN A 200 -1.33 -0.05 -27.24
CA ASN A 200 -0.35 -0.87 -27.94
C ASN A 200 -0.09 -2.24 -27.28
N TYR A 201 0.44 -3.15 -28.10
CA TYR A 201 0.73 -4.53 -27.75
C TYR A 201 1.64 -4.68 -26.52
N TYR A 202 2.70 -3.87 -26.40
CA TYR A 202 3.66 -4.00 -25.31
C TYR A 202 3.09 -3.52 -23.97
N LYS A 203 2.27 -2.46 -23.96
CA LYS A 203 1.52 -2.03 -22.77
C LYS A 203 0.55 -3.14 -22.33
N ALA A 204 -0.17 -3.73 -23.29
CA ALA A 204 -1.07 -4.85 -23.02
C ALA A 204 -0.34 -6.03 -22.35
N LEU A 205 0.82 -6.40 -22.88
CA LEU A 205 1.65 -7.48 -22.35
C LEU A 205 2.21 -7.15 -20.95
N GLY A 206 2.60 -5.89 -20.72
CA GLY A 206 3.02 -5.40 -19.41
C GLY A 206 1.91 -5.55 -18.38
N ILE A 207 0.70 -5.09 -18.70
CA ILE A 207 -0.48 -5.23 -17.85
C ILE A 207 -0.75 -6.70 -17.55
N ILE A 208 -0.76 -7.57 -18.57
CA ILE A 208 -0.99 -9.02 -18.36
C ILE A 208 0.07 -9.62 -17.42
N SER A 209 1.33 -9.22 -17.57
CA SER A 209 2.44 -9.69 -16.73
C SER A 209 2.33 -9.25 -15.26
N GLU A 210 1.52 -8.25 -14.94
CA GLU A 210 1.21 -7.90 -13.55
C GLU A 210 0.31 -8.94 -12.88
N TYR A 211 -0.49 -9.70 -13.65
CA TYR A 211 -1.45 -10.67 -13.15
C TYR A 211 -1.03 -12.13 -13.33
N VAL A 212 -0.23 -12.45 -14.35
CA VAL A 212 0.27 -13.82 -14.62
C VAL A 212 1.79 -13.81 -14.80
N GLU A 213 2.44 -14.90 -14.38
CA GLU A 213 3.88 -15.07 -14.57
C GLU A 213 4.14 -15.76 -15.91
N THR A 214 4.98 -15.18 -16.74
CA THR A 214 5.34 -15.70 -18.06
C THR A 214 6.86 -15.76 -18.22
N GLU A 215 7.33 -16.45 -19.24
CA GLU A 215 8.76 -16.48 -19.61
C GLU A 215 9.34 -15.09 -19.92
N LEU A 216 8.49 -14.10 -20.20
CA LEU A 216 8.88 -12.70 -20.46
C LEU A 216 8.73 -11.80 -19.23
N SER A 217 8.15 -12.31 -18.14
CA SER A 217 8.00 -11.55 -16.90
C SER A 217 9.36 -11.33 -16.28
N VAL A 218 9.71 -10.07 -15.97
CA VAL A 218 10.94 -9.78 -15.23
C VAL A 218 10.78 -10.34 -13.81
N PRO A 219 11.75 -11.14 -13.32
CA PRO A 219 11.78 -11.55 -11.92
C PRO A 219 11.66 -10.34 -10.98
N ARG A 220 10.84 -10.44 -9.93
CA ARG A 220 10.63 -9.36 -8.94
C ARG A 220 11.92 -8.92 -8.24
N ASP A 221 12.91 -9.81 -8.19
CA ASP A 221 14.15 -9.62 -7.41
C ASP A 221 15.30 -8.98 -8.23
N LEU A 222 15.04 -8.53 -9.45
CA LEU A 222 16.05 -7.81 -10.24
C LEU A 222 15.99 -6.31 -9.93
N PRO A 223 17.12 -5.67 -9.56
CA PRO A 223 17.18 -4.22 -9.43
C PRO A 223 16.81 -3.57 -10.78
N PRO A 224 16.17 -2.39 -10.76
CA PRO A 224 15.69 -1.74 -11.98
C PRO A 224 16.82 -1.52 -12.98
N ASP A 225 16.54 -1.89 -14.24
CA ASP A 225 17.49 -1.86 -15.36
C ASP A 225 18.10 -0.44 -15.55
N PRO A 226 19.43 -0.27 -15.45
CA PRO A 226 20.11 1.01 -15.64
C PRO A 226 19.92 1.60 -17.04
N ALA A 227 19.42 0.83 -18.02
CA ALA A 227 19.12 1.33 -19.36
C ALA A 227 17.91 2.27 -19.41
N ARG A 228 16.97 2.21 -18.44
CA ARG A 228 15.86 3.18 -18.37
C ARG A 228 16.34 4.59 -17.99
N ARG A 229 17.43 4.72 -17.22
CA ARG A 229 18.02 6.03 -16.86
C ARG A 229 18.65 6.78 -18.04
N LYS A 230 18.97 6.10 -19.15
CA LYS A 230 19.69 6.74 -20.28
C LYS A 230 18.79 7.35 -21.36
N LYS A 231 17.48 7.05 -21.41
CA LYS A 231 16.61 7.60 -22.46
C LYS A 231 15.99 8.96 -22.14
N GLU A 232 15.97 9.40 -20.87
CA GLU A 232 15.47 10.73 -20.51
C GLU A 232 16.54 11.84 -20.54
N LYS A 233 17.84 11.49 -20.65
CA LYS A 233 18.94 12.49 -20.68
C LYS A 233 19.40 12.92 -22.08
N GLN A 234 18.71 12.55 -23.16
CA GLN A 234 19.14 12.88 -24.55
C GLN A 234 18.11 13.60 -25.43
N HIS A 235 17.09 14.25 -24.87
CA HIS A 235 16.25 15.17 -25.65
C HIS A 235 16.08 16.50 -24.92
N GLY A 236 16.96 17.46 -25.24
CA GLY A 236 16.79 18.84 -24.78
C GLY A 236 18.07 19.67 -24.73
N GLY A 237 18.91 19.61 -25.76
CA GLY A 237 20.08 20.50 -25.85
C GLY A 237 20.70 20.49 -27.23
N GLU A 238 20.21 21.37 -28.11
CA GLU A 238 21.00 22.25 -28.99
C GLU A 238 20.05 22.92 -30.01
N VAL A 239 19.71 24.19 -29.75
CA VAL A 239 19.34 25.14 -30.80
C VAL A 239 20.47 26.17 -30.82
N ARG A 240 21.21 26.19 -31.92
CA ARG A 240 22.11 27.30 -32.27
C ARG A 240 21.31 28.46 -32.84
#